data_AF-A0A7X8BHR6-F1
#
_entry.id   AF-A0A7X8BHR6-F1
#
_cell.length_a   1.000
_cell.length_b   1.000
_cell.length_c   1.000
_cell.angle_alpha   90.00
_cell.angle_beta   90.00
_cell.angle_gamma   90.00
#
_symmetry.space_group_name_H-M   'P 1'
#
loop_
_entity.id
_entity.type
_entity.pdbx_description
1 polymer ?
#
loop_
_entity_poly.entity_id
_entity_poly.type
_entity_poly.pdbx_seq_one_letter_code
_entity_poly.pdbx_strand_id
1 'polypeptide(L)'
;MSLPAILGMSVQASYNVVDAFFIGRGVGPLGLAGTAVVFPLQLFAIGVGTMGGIGAGSIVSRKLGAGDTRQADRALGTLVSLALSFGIGATVLGHLFL
;
A
#
# COMPACT_ATOMS: atom_id res chain seq x y z
N MET A 1 18.71 10.30 2.85
CA MET A 1 17.40 9.63 2.66
C MET A 1 17.19 8.41 3.56
N SER A 2 18.22 7.90 4.24
CA SER A 2 18.13 6.60 4.93
C SER A 2 17.43 6.64 6.28
N LEU A 3 17.64 7.70 7.09
CA LEU A 3 17.06 7.77 8.43
C LEU A 3 15.51 7.82 8.43
N PRO A 4 14.84 8.66 7.61
CA PRO A 4 13.37 8.67 7.54
C PRO A 4 12.80 7.34 7.04
N ALA A 5 13.47 6.69 6.08
CA ALA A 5 13.06 5.39 5.57
C ALA A 5 13.17 4.29 6.63
N ILE A 6 14.29 4.25 7.38
CA ILE A 6 14.50 3.29 8.47
C ILE A 6 13.42 3.48 9.55
N LEU A 7 13.15 4.71 9.97
CA LEU A 7 12.10 4.99 10.97
C LEU A 7 10.72 4.54 10.47
N GLY A 8 10.39 4.81 9.20
CA GLY A 8 9.14 4.36 8.60
C GLY A 8 9.01 2.83 8.60
N MET A 9 10.07 2.12 8.23
CA MET A 9 10.08 0.64 8.25
C MET A 9 10.00 0.08 9.67
N SER A 10 10.63 0.73 10.67
CA SER A 10 10.51 0.34 12.08
C SER A 10 9.09 0.49 12.62
N VAL A 11 8.41 1.59 12.26
CA VAL A 11 7.00 1.80 12.63
C VAL A 11 6.11 0.75 11.94
N GLN A 12 6.35 0.45 10.66
CA GLN A 12 5.64 -0.60 9.93
C GLN A 12 5.82 -1.98 10.58
N ALA A 13 7.04 -2.33 11.00
CA ALA A 13 7.31 -3.58 11.70
C ALA A 13 6.58 -3.64 13.05
N SER A 14 6.56 -2.52 13.79
CA SER A 14 5.83 -2.41 15.06
C SER A 14 4.33 -2.60 14.86
N TYR A 15 3.76 -2.05 13.77
CA TYR A 15 2.36 -2.27 13.40
C TYR A 15 2.05 -3.76 13.22
N ASN A 16 2.89 -4.50 12.49
CA ASN A 16 2.68 -5.94 12.27
C ASN A 16 2.73 -6.74 13.59
N VAL A 17 3.61 -6.38 14.53
CA VAL A 17 3.70 -7.03 15.84
C VAL A 17 2.44 -6.75 16.67
N VAL A 18 2.01 -5.49 16.71
CA VAL A 18 0.81 -5.08 17.44
C VAL A 18 -0.43 -5.75 16.86
N ASP A 19 -0.57 -5.79 15.54
CA ASP A 19 -1.68 -6.43 14.85
C ASP A 19 -1.76 -7.93 15.17
N ALA A 20 -0.63 -8.66 15.05
CA ALA A 20 -0.57 -10.07 15.41
C ALA A 20 -0.86 -10.31 16.90
N PHE A 21 -0.42 -9.42 17.80
CA PHE A 21 -0.70 -9.52 19.23
C PHE A 21 -2.20 -9.38 19.52
N PHE A 22 -2.85 -8.37 18.94
CA PHE A 22 -4.29 -8.14 19.15
C PHE A 22 -5.14 -9.22 18.50
N ILE A 23 -4.80 -9.69 17.29
CA ILE A 23 -5.51 -10.79 16.64
C ILE A 23 -5.33 -12.09 17.43
N GLY A 24 -4.11 -12.37 17.88
CA GLY A 24 -3.81 -13.55 18.70
C GLY A 24 -4.51 -13.55 20.05
N ARG A 25 -4.69 -12.39 20.69
CA ARG A 25 -5.46 -12.28 21.95
C ARG A 25 -6.97 -12.21 21.75
N GLY A 26 -7.44 -11.51 20.73
CA GLY A 26 -8.86 -11.20 20.52
C GLY A 26 -9.61 -12.31 19.80
N VAL A 27 -9.01 -12.90 18.76
CA VAL A 27 -9.62 -13.95 17.93
C VAL A 27 -8.97 -15.32 18.19
N GLY A 28 -7.71 -15.33 18.64
CA GLY A 28 -6.98 -16.56 18.92
C GLY A 28 -6.30 -17.16 17.68
N PRO A 29 -5.90 -18.44 17.75
CA PRO A 29 -5.14 -19.11 16.69
C PRO A 29 -5.86 -19.14 15.33
N LEU A 30 -7.19 -19.21 15.32
CA LEU A 30 -8.00 -19.18 14.10
C LEU A 30 -7.89 -17.85 13.37
N GLY A 31 -7.82 -16.72 14.10
CA GLY A 31 -7.64 -15.40 13.50
C GLY A 31 -6.26 -15.25 12.84
N LEU A 32 -5.22 -15.75 13.50
CA LEU A 32 -3.86 -15.78 12.96
C LEU A 32 -3.74 -16.70 11.73
N ALA A 33 -4.45 -17.83 11.72
CA ALA A 33 -4.52 -18.69 10.54
C ALA A 33 -5.24 -17.99 9.37
N GLY A 34 -6.33 -17.27 9.66
CA GLY A 34 -7.05 -16.47 8.67
C GLY A 34 -6.16 -15.42 8.00
N THR A 35 -5.39 -14.65 8.78
CA THR A 35 -4.46 -13.65 8.21
C THR A 35 -3.37 -14.29 7.36
N ALA A 36 -2.85 -15.46 7.75
CA ALA A 36 -1.87 -16.19 6.96
C ALA A 36 -2.43 -16.64 5.59
N VAL A 37 -3.70 -17.04 5.53
CA VAL A 37 -4.37 -17.42 4.26
C VAL A 37 -4.55 -16.22 3.34
N VAL A 38 -4.88 -15.04 3.89
CA VAL A 38 -5.08 -13.81 3.11
C VAL A 38 -3.76 -13.13 2.73
N PHE A 39 -2.64 -13.52 3.36
CA PHE A 39 -1.32 -12.90 3.16
C PHE A 39 -0.88 -12.77 1.68
N PRO A 40 -1.07 -13.76 0.78
CA PRO A 40 -0.73 -13.62 -0.63
C PRO A 40 -1.50 -12.50 -1.34
N LEU A 41 -2.78 -12.30 -0.98
CA LEU A 41 -3.61 -11.22 -1.52
C LEU A 41 -3.09 -9.86 -1.03
N GLN A 42 -2.67 -9.79 0.24
CA GLN A 42 -2.05 -8.58 0.79
C GLN A 42 -0.73 -8.24 0.10
N LEU A 43 0.12 -9.23 -0.17
CA LEU A 43 1.36 -9.05 -0.95
C LEU A 43 1.07 -8.52 -2.35
N PHE A 44 0.03 -9.04 -3.01
CA PHE A 44 -0.38 -8.55 -4.33
C PHE A 44 -0.80 -7.07 -4.28
N ALA A 45 -1.63 -6.70 -3.30
CA ALA A 45 -2.06 -5.31 -3.11
C ALA A 45 -0.88 -4.37 -2.85
N ILE A 46 0.07 -4.77 -1.99
CA ILE A 46 1.31 -4.04 -1.74
C ILE A 46 2.12 -3.92 -3.04
N GLY A 47 2.25 -4.99 -3.83
CA GLY A 47 2.97 -4.99 -5.09
C GLY A 47 2.42 -3.97 -6.09
N VAL A 48 1.10 -3.96 -6.31
CA VAL A 48 0.45 -2.99 -7.20
C VAL A 48 0.63 -1.55 -6.69
N GLY A 49 0.42 -1.32 -5.38
CA GLY A 49 0.61 -0.01 -4.77
C GLY A 49 2.03 0.51 -4.90
N THR A 50 3.02 -0.37 -4.68
CA THR A 50 4.45 -0.02 -4.78
C THR A 50 4.86 0.25 -6.23
N MET A 51 4.36 -0.56 -7.18
CA MET A 51 4.57 -0.34 -8.62
C MET A 51 4.08 1.04 -9.06
N GLY A 52 2.84 1.39 -8.71
CA GLY A 52 2.27 2.70 -9.01
C GLY A 52 3.01 3.84 -8.30
N GLY A 53 3.25 3.70 -7.00
CA GLY A 53 3.90 4.72 -6.17
C GLY A 53 5.32 5.06 -6.61
N ILE A 54 6.17 4.05 -6.81
CA ILE A 54 7.55 4.26 -7.28
C ILE A 54 7.55 4.74 -8.73
N GLY A 55 6.73 4.14 -9.59
CA GLY A 55 6.65 4.50 -11.01
C GLY A 55 6.21 5.95 -11.23
N ALA A 56 5.11 6.37 -10.60
CA ALA A 56 4.64 7.74 -10.68
C ALA A 56 5.58 8.71 -9.96
N GLY A 57 6.13 8.34 -8.80
CA GLY A 57 7.13 9.15 -8.08
C GLY A 57 8.35 9.47 -8.94
N SER A 58 8.83 8.50 -9.74
CA SER A 58 9.91 8.70 -10.70
C SER A 58 9.53 9.71 -11.80
N ILE A 59 8.33 9.59 -12.38
CA ILE A 59 7.82 10.53 -13.40
C ILE A 59 7.70 11.94 -12.81
N VAL A 60 7.10 12.07 -11.62
CA VAL A 60 6.90 13.33 -10.92
C VAL A 60 8.24 14.00 -10.62
N SER A 61 9.21 13.25 -10.09
CA SER A 61 10.56 13.75 -9.83
C SER A 61 11.23 14.29 -11.10
N ARG A 62 11.15 13.54 -12.21
CA ARG A 62 11.70 13.99 -13.51
C ARG A 62 11.00 15.23 -14.06
N LYS A 63 9.68 15.35 -13.89
CA LYS A 63 8.90 16.51 -14.40
C LYS A 63 9.13 17.75 -13.56
N LEU A 64 9.15 17.63 -12.23
CA LEU A 64 9.51 18.73 -11.33
C LEU A 64 10.95 19.20 -11.55
N GLY A 65 11.90 18.27 -11.72
CA GLY A 65 13.29 18.59 -12.05
C GLY A 65 13.47 19.31 -13.39
N ALA A 66 12.53 19.15 -14.32
CA ALA A 66 12.49 19.88 -15.59
C ALA A 66 11.72 21.21 -15.53
N GLY A 67 11.21 21.61 -14.35
CA GLY A 67 10.37 22.79 -14.17
C GLY A 67 8.92 22.65 -14.65
N ASP A 68 8.52 21.44 -15.11
CA ASP A 68 7.18 21.18 -15.63
C ASP A 68 6.24 20.68 -14.52
N THR A 69 5.84 21.61 -13.66
CA THR A 69 4.92 21.35 -12.53
C THR A 69 3.55 20.88 -13.00
N ARG A 70 3.08 21.35 -14.16
CA ARG A 70 1.76 20.97 -14.70
C ARG A 70 1.70 19.50 -15.09
N GLN A 71 2.75 18.97 -15.72
CA GLN A 71 2.83 17.54 -16.01
C GLN A 71 3.08 16.70 -14.77
N ALA A 72 3.80 17.22 -13.77
CA ALA A 72 3.98 16.56 -12.48
C ALA A 72 2.63 16.35 -11.75
N ASP A 73 1.81 17.40 -11.66
CA ASP A 73 0.47 17.32 -11.08
C ASP A 73 -0.43 16.35 -11.83
N ARG A 74 -0.37 16.35 -13.16
CA ARG A 74 -1.16 15.42 -13.97
C ARG A 74 -0.75 13.97 -13.74
N ALA A 75 0.54 13.69 -13.56
CA ALA A 75 1.04 12.36 -13.23
C ALA A 75 0.59 11.91 -11.83
N LEU A 76 0.65 12.80 -10.83
CA LEU A 76 0.11 12.53 -9.49
C LEU A 76 -1.40 12.27 -9.52
N GLY A 77 -2.17 13.10 -10.20
CA GLY A 77 -3.62 12.94 -10.33
C GLY A 77 -4.00 11.62 -11.01
N THR A 78 -3.20 11.19 -12.00
CA THR A 78 -3.40 9.90 -12.68
C THR A 78 -3.12 8.73 -11.73
N LEU A 79 -2.04 8.79 -10.94
CA LEU A 79 -1.73 7.79 -9.93
C LEU A 79 -2.85 7.67 -8.88
N VAL A 80 -3.32 8.81 -8.34
CA VAL A 80 -4.39 8.82 -7.34
C VAL A 80 -5.69 8.24 -7.92
N SER A 81 -6.05 8.63 -9.15
CA SER A 81 -7.25 8.10 -9.81
C SER A 81 -7.15 6.59 -10.06
N LEU A 82 -5.97 6.11 -10.46
CA LEU A 82 -5.71 4.68 -10.65
C LEU A 82 -5.77 3.91 -9.33
N ALA A 83 -5.17 4.46 -8.26
CA ALA A 83 -5.19 3.86 -6.94
C ALA A 83 -6.61 3.78 -6.37
N LEU A 84 -7.42 4.83 -6.52
CA LEU A 84 -8.83 4.84 -6.12
C LEU A 84 -9.64 3.83 -6.93
N SER A 85 -9.47 3.79 -8.25
CA SER A 85 -10.19 2.84 -9.12
C SER A 85 -9.86 1.39 -8.76
N PHE A 86 -8.58 1.10 -8.52
CA PHE A 86 -8.14 -0.22 -8.08
C PHE A 86 -8.66 -0.57 -6.69
N GLY A 87 -8.59 0.38 -5.74
CA GLY A 87 -9.09 0.20 -4.38
C GLY A 87 -10.59 -0.09 -4.35
N ILE A 88 -11.40 0.70 -5.04
CA ILE A 88 -12.85 0.49 -5.15
C ILE A 88 -13.13 -0.87 -5.81
N GLY A 89 -12.44 -1.20 -6.90
CA GLY A 89 -12.59 -2.50 -7.56
C GLY A 89 -12.27 -3.67 -6.63
N ALA A 90 -11.17 -3.59 -5.88
CA ALA A 90 -10.77 -4.60 -4.92
C ALA A 90 -11.77 -4.75 -3.76
N THR A 91 -12.30 -3.64 -3.23
CA THR A 91 -13.33 -3.65 -2.18
C THR A 91 -14.62 -4.30 -2.65
N VAL A 92 -15.09 -3.97 -3.87
CA VAL A 92 -16.30 -4.56 -4.45
C VAL A 92 -16.11 -6.07 -4.68
N LEU A 93 -14.97 -6.48 -5.22
CA LEU A 93 -14.61 -7.89 -5.38
C LEU A 93 -14.57 -8.62 -4.04
N GLY A 94 -13.98 -8.00 -3.01
CA GLY A 94 -13.93 -8.54 -1.66
C GLY A 94 -15.33 -8.82 -1.11
N HIS A 95 -16.24 -7.85 -1.18
CA HIS A 95 -17.62 -8.00 -0.69
C HIS A 95 -18.49 -8.99 -1.48
N LEU A 96 -18.14 -9.28 -2.73
CA LEU A 96 -18.86 -10.27 -3.55
C LEU A 96 -18.45 -11.71 -3.22
N PHE A 97 -17.23 -11.91 -2.73
CA PHE A 97 -16.65 -13.24 -2.48
C PHE A 97 -16.56 -13.61 -0.99
N LEU A 98 -16.51 -12.63 -0.08
CA LEU A 98 -16.42 -12.80 1.38
C LEU A 98 -17.71 -12.33 2.07
#